data_AF-A0A970TDI1-F1
#
_entry.id   AF-A0A970TDI1-F1
#
_cell.length_a   1.000
_cell.length_b   1.000
_cell.length_c   1.000
_cell.angle_alpha   90.00
_cell.angle_beta   90.00
_cell.angle_gamma   90.00
#
_symmetry.space_group_name_H-M   'P 1'
#
loop_
_entity.id
_entity.type
_entity.pdbx_description
1 polymer ?
#
loop_
_entity_poly.entity_id
_entity_poly.type
_entity_poly.pdbx_seq_one_letter_code
_entity_poly.pdbx_strand_id
1 'polypeptide(L)'
;MRYTIVIVAALLTAAATTAFCDSYEIKVYPCARATDGVVIDGDLRDAAWQRAPVVNEFTFHNKPEAVDVQTHFGVLYTDSDLILGIRFDEPNMDKLTPVSQPRDSMGVFQGEAVEIFVDPGHDQQRYHQIAVNSAASIYDSLRTDPSWSGDVRAATKLMDDHWTMEVAIPWADLGVKPEPGSIVGLNVCRDRHLGANKTWSNWSQTAANFHDPERFGHVVLSPSAAMIGELADDFRLGARQGPIIVYGPDGFVQGAYRSIAAGSFAAAEERLAELERIAAGETNAAARDELLGRIADYRTELAGFRQTASGAAAPRETWHGLNHRVAQIQEELGTVIWEARLTALLSGV
;
A
#
# COMPACT_ATOMS: atom_id res chain seq x y z
N MET A 1 15.97 -59.13 -28.78
CA MET A 1 16.00 -57.68 -29.04
C MET A 1 15.34 -56.99 -27.86
N ARG A 2 16.14 -56.32 -27.02
CA ARG A 2 15.67 -55.56 -25.85
C ARG A 2 15.43 -54.12 -26.31
N TYR A 3 14.21 -53.62 -26.18
CA TYR A 3 13.91 -52.21 -26.41
C TYR A 3 14.18 -51.45 -25.10
N THR A 4 15.29 -50.72 -25.08
CA THR A 4 15.60 -49.75 -24.04
C THR A 4 14.68 -48.55 -24.23
N ILE A 5 13.74 -48.34 -23.31
CA ILE A 5 12.94 -47.12 -23.24
C ILE A 5 13.86 -46.04 -22.65
N VAL A 6 14.24 -45.07 -23.48
CA VAL A 6 14.95 -43.87 -23.05
C VAL A 6 13.88 -42.90 -22.53
N ILE A 7 13.86 -42.67 -21.21
CA ILE A 7 13.10 -41.59 -20.60
C ILE A 7 13.79 -40.29 -21.02
N VAL A 8 13.18 -39.56 -21.95
CA VAL A 8 13.57 -38.19 -22.28
C VAL A 8 13.04 -37.30 -21.16
N ALA A 9 13.92 -36.85 -20.28
CA ALA A 9 13.64 -35.75 -19.38
C ALA A 9 13.40 -34.49 -20.24
N ALA A 10 12.14 -34.21 -20.54
CA ALA A 10 11.74 -32.95 -21.16
C ALA A 10 11.88 -31.85 -20.10
N LEU A 11 13.02 -31.16 -20.12
CA LEU A 11 13.18 -29.82 -19.55
C LEU A 11 12.22 -28.88 -20.30
N LEU A 12 10.96 -28.85 -19.88
CA LEU A 12 10.06 -27.75 -20.17
C LEU A 12 10.57 -26.57 -19.34
N THR A 13 11.42 -25.75 -19.94
CA THR A 13 11.59 -24.37 -19.50
C THR A 13 10.23 -23.69 -19.69
N ALA A 14 9.39 -23.73 -18.65
CA ALA A 14 8.34 -22.76 -18.51
C ALA A 14 9.04 -21.40 -18.50
N ALA A 15 8.96 -20.68 -19.62
CA ALA A 15 9.12 -19.24 -19.59
C ALA A 15 7.92 -18.72 -18.76
N ALA A 16 8.03 -18.83 -17.44
CA ALA A 16 7.23 -18.03 -16.55
C ALA A 16 7.52 -16.61 -16.99
N THR A 17 6.53 -15.96 -17.60
CA THR A 17 6.48 -14.50 -17.59
C THR A 17 6.55 -14.14 -16.12
N THR A 18 7.74 -13.78 -15.65
CA THR A 18 7.89 -13.10 -14.37
C THR A 18 7.15 -11.79 -14.55
N ALA A 19 5.84 -11.81 -14.26
CA ALA A 19 5.14 -10.60 -13.86
C ALA A 19 6.07 -9.97 -12.83
N PHE A 20 6.54 -8.75 -13.11
CA PHE A 20 7.49 -8.07 -12.26
C PHE A 20 6.77 -7.83 -10.94
N CYS A 21 6.99 -8.73 -10.00
CA CYS A 21 6.38 -8.76 -8.70
C CYS A 21 6.81 -7.49 -7.95
N ASP A 22 5.83 -6.68 -7.53
CA ASP A 22 6.13 -5.45 -6.83
C ASP A 22 6.40 -5.74 -5.35
N SER A 23 7.66 -5.63 -4.96
CA SER A 23 8.12 -5.85 -3.59
C SER A 23 8.15 -4.58 -2.73
N TYR A 24 7.74 -3.43 -3.26
CA TYR A 24 7.66 -2.20 -2.47
C TYR A 24 6.65 -2.33 -1.34
N GLU A 25 6.95 -1.64 -0.24
CA GLU A 25 6.09 -1.58 0.93
C GLU A 25 4.64 -1.20 0.58
N ILE A 26 3.70 -1.95 1.15
CA ILE A 26 2.26 -1.73 0.98
C ILE A 26 1.77 -0.95 2.19
N LYS A 27 1.48 0.34 2.01
CA LYS A 27 1.13 1.25 3.11
C LYS A 27 -0.36 1.13 3.46
N VAL A 28 -0.70 0.90 4.72
CA VAL A 28 -2.09 0.75 5.20
C VAL A 28 -2.35 1.73 6.35
N TYR A 29 -3.21 2.72 6.10
CA TYR A 29 -3.51 3.81 7.01
C TYR A 29 -4.94 3.71 7.56
N PRO A 30 -5.13 3.54 8.89
CA PRO A 30 -6.46 3.59 9.49
C PRO A 30 -6.91 5.06 9.63
N CYS A 31 -7.94 5.44 8.88
CA CYS A 31 -8.49 6.79 8.85
C CYS A 31 -9.63 6.95 9.85
N ALA A 32 -9.42 7.79 10.86
CA ALA A 32 -10.43 8.00 11.89
C ALA A 32 -11.49 9.02 11.41
N ARG A 33 -12.77 8.75 11.70
CA ARG A 33 -13.86 9.71 11.42
C ARG A 33 -13.77 10.90 12.37
N ALA A 34 -13.61 12.12 11.88
CA ALA A 34 -13.67 13.33 12.70
C ALA A 34 -15.13 13.62 13.09
N THR A 35 -15.39 13.74 14.38
CA THR A 35 -16.72 14.07 14.93
C THR A 35 -16.87 15.56 15.27
N ASP A 36 -15.75 16.26 15.41
CA ASP A 36 -15.68 17.70 15.64
C ASP A 36 -15.11 18.36 14.37
N GLY A 37 -15.58 19.56 14.03
CA GLY A 37 -15.26 20.22 12.77
C GLY A 37 -13.78 20.60 12.68
N VAL A 38 -13.06 19.95 11.76
CA VAL A 38 -11.75 20.43 11.29
C VAL A 38 -12.00 21.70 10.48
N VAL A 39 -11.38 22.81 10.87
CA VAL A 39 -11.46 24.08 10.15
C VAL A 39 -10.33 24.12 9.14
N ILE A 40 -10.62 24.27 7.86
CA ILE A 40 -9.60 24.37 6.81
C ILE A 40 -9.01 25.78 6.82
N ASP A 41 -8.04 26.03 7.69
CA ASP A 41 -7.32 27.30 7.82
C ASP A 41 -5.79 27.15 7.74
N GLY A 42 -5.32 25.92 7.53
CA GLY A 42 -3.91 25.56 7.42
C GLY A 42 -3.25 25.34 8.77
N ASP A 43 -4.01 25.32 9.88
CA ASP A 43 -3.51 25.19 11.23
C ASP A 43 -3.80 23.80 11.83
N LEU A 44 -2.76 22.98 11.93
CA LEU A 44 -2.87 21.60 12.42
C LEU A 44 -3.06 21.49 13.95
N ARG A 45 -3.52 22.54 14.63
CA ARG A 45 -3.74 22.57 16.08
C ARG A 45 -5.13 22.11 16.51
N ASP A 46 -6.04 21.88 15.56
CA ASP A 46 -7.36 21.31 15.85
C ASP A 46 -7.25 19.96 16.57
N ALA A 47 -8.06 19.76 17.60
CA ALA A 47 -8.00 18.57 18.45
C ALA A 47 -8.28 17.27 17.68
N ALA A 48 -9.04 17.34 16.58
CA ALA A 48 -9.35 16.20 15.73
C ALA A 48 -8.09 15.53 15.17
N TRP A 49 -7.01 16.30 14.90
CA TRP A 49 -5.75 15.78 14.39
C TRP A 49 -5.06 14.79 15.34
N GLN A 50 -5.35 14.83 16.65
CA GLN A 50 -4.82 13.86 17.61
C GLN A 50 -5.31 12.42 17.36
N ARG A 51 -6.36 12.25 16.54
CA ARG A 51 -6.93 10.95 16.19
C ARG A 51 -6.31 10.36 14.92
N ALA A 52 -5.59 11.17 14.15
CA ALA A 52 -4.92 10.75 12.93
C ALA A 52 -3.54 10.19 13.27
N PRO A 53 -3.20 8.94 12.88
CA PRO A 53 -1.80 8.53 12.85
C PRO A 53 -0.99 9.51 12.00
N VAL A 54 0.20 9.88 12.45
CA VAL A 54 1.10 10.75 11.67
C VAL A 54 2.00 9.87 10.82
N VAL A 55 1.93 10.04 9.51
CA VAL A 55 2.85 9.44 8.54
C VAL A 55 4.08 10.32 8.41
N ASN A 56 5.23 9.67 8.22
CA ASN A 56 6.52 10.25 7.85
C ASN A 56 7.25 9.25 6.92
N GLU A 57 8.57 9.41 6.74
CA GLU A 57 9.42 8.53 5.92
C GLU A 57 9.10 8.60 4.43
N PHE A 58 8.87 9.81 3.92
CA PHE A 58 8.78 10.04 2.48
C PHE A 58 10.10 9.64 1.82
N THR A 59 10.00 8.89 0.73
CA THR A 59 11.13 8.48 -0.09
C THR A 59 11.20 9.33 -1.33
N PHE A 60 12.32 9.28 -2.04
CA PHE A 60 12.36 9.83 -3.39
C PHE A 60 11.42 9.02 -4.31
N HIS A 61 10.73 9.70 -5.22
CA HIS A 61 9.72 9.04 -6.07
C HIS A 61 10.25 7.88 -6.93
N ASN A 62 11.55 7.85 -7.18
CA ASN A 62 12.23 6.88 -8.06
C ASN A 62 13.24 5.98 -7.33
N LYS A 63 13.38 6.12 -6.00
CA LYS A 63 14.34 5.32 -5.22
C LYS A 63 13.89 5.21 -3.76
N PRO A 64 14.10 4.05 -3.11
CA PRO A 64 13.49 3.76 -1.80
C PRO A 64 14.15 4.49 -0.63
N GLU A 65 15.18 5.32 -0.85
CA GLU A 65 15.79 6.10 0.22
C GLU A 65 14.86 7.23 0.68
N ALA A 66 14.81 7.44 1.99
CA ALA A 66 14.15 8.60 2.57
C ALA A 66 14.80 9.91 2.08
N VAL A 67 13.98 10.96 1.91
CA VAL A 67 14.48 12.32 1.67
C VAL A 67 14.95 12.97 2.97
N ASP A 68 15.92 13.88 2.91
CA ASP A 68 16.37 14.58 4.12
C ASP A 68 15.32 15.57 4.64
N VAL A 69 14.60 16.23 3.72
CA VAL A 69 13.56 17.21 4.04
C VAL A 69 12.20 16.51 3.99
N GLN A 70 11.73 16.10 5.17
CA GLN A 70 10.56 15.23 5.30
C GLN A 70 9.23 15.95 5.14
N THR A 71 8.23 15.15 4.79
CA THR A 71 6.81 15.54 4.78
C THR A 71 6.08 14.63 5.75
N HIS A 72 5.21 15.22 6.56
CA HIS A 72 4.39 14.50 7.53
C HIS A 72 2.93 14.76 7.20
N PHE A 73 2.08 13.74 7.27
CA PHE A 73 0.65 13.96 7.08
C PHE A 73 -0.21 13.05 7.95
N GLY A 74 -1.43 13.51 8.20
CA GLY A 74 -2.52 12.73 8.75
C GLY A 74 -3.74 12.84 7.85
N VAL A 75 -4.61 11.84 7.92
CA VAL A 75 -5.86 11.78 7.17
C VAL A 75 -7.00 11.54 8.14
N LEU A 76 -8.04 12.33 7.99
CA LEU A 76 -9.32 12.18 8.67
C LEU A 76 -10.42 12.14 7.61
N TYR A 77 -11.61 11.73 8.02
CA TYR A 77 -12.79 11.92 7.18
C TYR A 77 -14.00 12.37 7.99
N THR A 78 -14.90 13.08 7.34
CA THR A 78 -16.25 13.39 7.83
C THR A 78 -17.27 12.76 6.89
N ASP A 79 -18.56 13.02 7.12
CA ASP A 79 -19.61 12.58 6.19
C ASP A 79 -19.56 13.31 4.85
N SER A 80 -18.93 14.49 4.81
CA SER A 80 -18.83 15.34 3.63
C SER A 80 -17.48 15.24 2.93
N ASP A 81 -16.39 15.10 3.66
CA ASP A 81 -15.04 15.31 3.13
C ASP A 81 -14.05 14.23 3.57
N LEU A 82 -13.11 13.90 2.67
CA LEU A 82 -11.80 13.37 3.01
C LEU A 82 -10.87 14.56 3.32
N ILE A 83 -10.21 14.55 4.47
CA ILE A 83 -9.44 15.70 4.95
C ILE A 83 -7.99 15.29 5.21
N LEU A 84 -7.05 16.01 4.61
CA LEU A 84 -5.62 15.83 4.81
C LEU A 84 -5.04 17.03 5.55
N GLY A 85 -4.23 16.75 6.57
CA GLY A 85 -3.43 17.73 7.29
C GLY A 85 -1.96 17.40 7.06
N ILE A 86 -1.20 18.34 6.50
CA ILE A 86 0.16 18.10 6.01
C ILE A 86 1.11 19.12 6.59
N ARG A 87 2.21 18.65 7.17
CA ARG A 87 3.35 19.45 7.60
C ARG A 87 4.52 19.17 6.68
N PHE A 88 5.13 20.25 6.20
CA PHE A 88 6.32 20.20 5.38
C PHE A 88 7.48 20.79 6.16
N ASP A 89 8.44 19.96 6.56
CA ASP A 89 9.69 20.49 7.09
C ASP A 89 10.38 21.26 5.96
N GLU A 90 10.97 22.42 6.28
CA GLU A 90 11.64 23.23 5.26
C GLU A 90 12.78 24.08 5.85
N PRO A 91 14.05 23.70 5.66
CA PRO A 91 15.17 24.47 6.18
C PRO A 91 15.44 25.78 5.42
N ASN A 92 14.81 26.02 4.26
CA ASN A 92 14.96 27.24 3.46
C ASN A 92 13.65 28.04 3.40
N MET A 93 12.94 28.19 4.53
CA MET A 93 11.70 28.99 4.59
C MET A 93 11.88 30.42 4.10
N ASP A 94 13.08 31.00 4.26
CA ASP A 94 13.45 32.31 3.75
C ASP A 94 13.39 32.44 2.21
N LYS A 95 13.44 31.31 1.50
CA LYS A 95 13.35 31.24 0.04
C LYS A 95 11.96 30.89 -0.46
N LEU A 96 11.06 30.47 0.42
CA LEU A 96 9.69 30.14 0.05
C LEU A 96 8.90 31.41 -0.22
N THR A 97 8.57 31.63 -1.50
CA THR A 97 7.69 32.72 -1.93
C THR A 97 6.41 32.11 -2.50
N PRO A 98 5.31 32.05 -1.72
CA PRO A 98 4.03 31.58 -2.23
C PRO A 98 3.53 32.46 -3.38
N VAL A 99 3.17 31.84 -4.50
CA VAL A 99 2.61 32.52 -5.68
C VAL A 99 1.21 32.00 -5.94
N SER A 100 0.22 32.87 -5.81
CA SER A 100 -1.17 32.53 -6.13
C SER A 100 -1.34 32.31 -7.63
N GLN A 101 -2.10 31.28 -7.98
CA GLN A 101 -2.41 30.88 -9.34
C GLN A 101 -3.93 30.82 -9.54
N PRO A 102 -4.44 31.09 -10.75
CA PRO A 102 -5.83 30.77 -11.08
C PRO A 102 -6.11 29.28 -10.84
N ARG A 103 -7.36 28.95 -10.49
CA ARG A 103 -7.85 27.57 -10.42
C ARG A 103 -7.49 26.83 -11.71
N ASP A 104 -6.95 25.62 -11.58
CA ASP A 104 -6.56 24.72 -12.67
C ASP A 104 -5.41 25.23 -13.57
N SER A 105 -4.68 26.24 -13.10
CA SER A 105 -3.45 26.69 -13.75
C SER A 105 -2.32 25.68 -13.55
N MET A 106 -1.64 25.33 -14.65
CA MET A 106 -0.38 24.57 -14.59
C MET A 106 0.74 25.31 -13.83
N GLY A 107 0.56 26.60 -13.54
CA GLY A 107 1.47 27.36 -12.69
C GLY A 107 1.58 26.82 -11.26
N VAL A 108 0.61 26.01 -10.79
CA VAL A 108 0.65 25.37 -9.46
C VAL A 108 1.95 24.55 -9.27
N PHE A 109 2.42 23.88 -10.32
CA PHE A 109 3.59 22.99 -10.28
C PHE A 109 4.95 23.70 -10.46
N GLN A 110 4.97 25.03 -10.64
CA GLN A 110 6.22 25.75 -10.90
C GLN A 110 7.07 26.00 -9.64
N GLY A 111 6.48 25.85 -8.45
CA GLY A 111 7.13 26.07 -7.16
C GLY A 111 6.96 24.90 -6.20
N GLU A 112 6.93 25.15 -4.89
CA GLU A 112 6.54 24.14 -3.90
C GLU A 112 5.07 23.75 -4.11
N ALA A 113 4.85 22.46 -4.37
CA ALA A 113 3.52 21.88 -4.46
C ALA A 113 3.45 20.52 -3.77
N VAL A 114 2.25 20.17 -3.32
CA VAL A 114 1.88 18.81 -2.94
C VAL A 114 0.90 18.30 -3.98
N GLU A 115 1.03 17.03 -4.33
CA GLU A 115 0.09 16.33 -5.20
C GLU A 115 -0.52 15.17 -4.40
N ILE A 116 -1.85 15.16 -4.33
CA ILE A 116 -2.65 14.18 -3.62
C ILE A 116 -3.41 13.39 -4.67
N PHE A 117 -3.15 12.08 -4.72
CA PHE A 117 -3.81 11.16 -5.62
C PHE A 117 -4.83 10.35 -4.85
N VAL A 118 -6.09 10.33 -5.31
CA VAL A 118 -7.19 9.65 -4.63
C VAL A 118 -7.88 8.69 -5.60
N ASP A 119 -7.81 7.40 -5.33
CA ASP A 119 -8.63 6.36 -5.95
C ASP A 119 -9.78 6.01 -4.98
N PRO A 120 -10.95 6.67 -5.10
CA PRO A 120 -12.05 6.53 -4.15
C PRO A 120 -12.74 5.17 -4.21
N GLY A 121 -12.61 4.44 -5.33
CA GLY A 121 -13.21 3.13 -5.54
C GLY A 121 -12.27 1.97 -5.25
N HIS A 122 -10.97 2.26 -5.03
CA HIS A 122 -9.90 1.27 -4.89
C HIS A 122 -9.84 0.28 -6.09
N ASP A 123 -10.16 0.78 -7.28
CA ASP A 123 -10.21 -0.03 -8.52
C ASP A 123 -8.92 0.02 -9.35
N GLN A 124 -7.94 0.82 -8.90
CA GLN A 124 -6.64 1.08 -9.53
C GLN A 124 -6.73 1.66 -10.95
N GLN A 125 -7.90 2.16 -11.35
CA GLN A 125 -8.16 2.65 -12.70
C GLN A 125 -8.63 4.11 -12.70
N ARG A 126 -9.57 4.44 -11.81
CA ARG A 126 -10.18 5.76 -11.70
C ARG A 126 -9.67 6.48 -10.47
N TYR A 127 -8.69 7.36 -10.67
CA TYR A 127 -8.17 8.22 -9.61
C TYR A 127 -8.23 9.70 -9.99
N HIS A 128 -8.27 10.54 -8.96
CA HIS A 128 -8.24 11.99 -9.02
C HIS A 128 -6.86 12.47 -8.59
N GLN A 129 -6.39 13.54 -9.21
CA GLN A 129 -5.18 14.25 -8.79
C GLN A 129 -5.60 15.62 -8.29
N ILE A 130 -5.18 15.98 -7.10
CA ILE A 130 -5.37 17.29 -6.49
C ILE A 130 -3.98 17.83 -6.18
N ALA A 131 -3.54 18.86 -6.88
CA ALA A 131 -2.30 19.55 -6.62
C ALA A 131 -2.57 20.89 -5.93
N VAL A 132 -1.84 21.17 -4.86
CA VAL A 132 -1.96 22.41 -4.09
C VAL A 132 -0.58 23.00 -3.88
N ASN A 133 -0.40 24.27 -4.24
CA ASN A 133 0.88 24.96 -4.00
C ASN A 133 0.92 25.63 -2.62
N SER A 134 2.08 26.16 -2.24
CA SER A 134 2.28 26.88 -0.96
C SER A 134 1.38 28.11 -0.77
N ALA A 135 0.75 28.64 -1.83
CA ALA A 135 -0.23 29.73 -1.78
C ALA A 135 -1.69 29.23 -1.75
N ALA A 136 -1.91 27.95 -1.45
CA ALA A 136 -3.21 27.29 -1.46
C ALA A 136 -3.94 27.35 -2.82
N SER A 137 -3.22 27.55 -3.93
CA SER A 137 -3.80 27.49 -5.27
C SER A 137 -3.94 26.05 -5.70
N ILE A 138 -5.09 25.71 -6.29
CA ILE A 138 -5.49 24.32 -6.56
C ILE A 138 -5.51 24.08 -8.07
N TYR A 139 -4.94 22.94 -8.46
CA TYR A 139 -5.20 22.28 -9.73
C TYR A 139 -5.79 20.92 -9.42
N ASP A 140 -6.78 20.49 -10.18
CA ASP A 140 -7.24 19.11 -10.11
C ASP A 140 -7.57 18.49 -11.47
N SER A 141 -7.61 17.16 -11.49
CA SER A 141 -7.89 16.40 -12.69
C SER A 141 -8.44 15.02 -12.35
N LEU A 142 -9.17 14.44 -13.31
CA LEU A 142 -9.46 13.01 -13.30
C LEU A 142 -8.34 12.32 -14.07
N ARG A 143 -7.47 11.62 -13.35
CA ARG A 143 -6.18 11.10 -13.84
C ARG A 143 -5.26 12.19 -14.39
N THR A 144 -5.39 12.49 -15.67
CA THR A 144 -4.63 13.53 -16.40
C THR A 144 -5.58 14.38 -17.23
N ASP A 145 -6.89 14.22 -17.06
CA ASP A 145 -7.93 15.01 -17.71
C ASP A 145 -8.28 16.21 -16.83
N PRO A 146 -7.83 17.43 -17.17
CA PRO A 146 -8.03 18.63 -16.37
C PRO A 146 -9.46 19.20 -16.48
N SER A 147 -10.39 18.51 -17.15
CA SER A 147 -11.78 18.94 -17.22
C SER A 147 -12.60 18.62 -15.96
N TRP A 148 -12.10 17.72 -15.11
CA TRP A 148 -12.69 17.48 -13.80
C TRP A 148 -12.29 18.59 -12.84
N SER A 149 -13.28 19.13 -12.11
CA SER A 149 -13.06 20.17 -11.11
C SER A 149 -14.01 19.92 -9.93
N GLY A 150 -13.43 19.65 -8.76
CA GLY A 150 -14.17 19.47 -7.50
C GLY A 150 -14.21 20.75 -6.67
N ASP A 151 -15.12 20.79 -5.69
CA ASP A 151 -15.19 21.84 -4.66
C ASP A 151 -14.13 21.61 -3.55
N VAL A 152 -12.90 21.34 -3.99
CA VAL A 152 -11.75 21.14 -3.11
C VAL A 152 -11.41 22.45 -2.40
N ARG A 153 -11.22 22.37 -1.09
CA ARG A 153 -10.84 23.51 -0.24
C ARG A 153 -9.45 23.27 0.31
N ALA A 154 -8.59 24.27 0.24
CA ALA A 154 -7.26 24.19 0.81
C ALA A 154 -6.87 25.50 1.51
N ALA A 155 -6.07 25.39 2.55
CA ALA A 155 -5.46 26.52 3.24
C ALA A 155 -4.03 26.15 3.64
N THR A 156 -3.14 27.15 3.64
CA THR A 156 -1.74 26.98 4.01
C THR A 156 -1.33 27.99 5.08
N LYS A 157 -0.34 27.62 5.90
CA LYS A 157 0.23 28.48 6.92
C LYS A 157 1.73 28.35 6.95
N LEU A 158 2.44 29.47 6.88
CA LEU A 158 3.90 29.50 6.98
C LEU A 158 4.32 29.72 8.44
N MET A 159 5.33 28.97 8.87
CA MET A 159 5.95 29.06 10.20
C MET A 159 7.47 29.29 10.03
N ASP A 160 8.20 29.42 11.13
CA ASP A 160 9.62 29.79 11.07
C ASP A 160 10.50 28.69 10.46
N ASP A 161 10.21 27.41 10.75
CA ASP A 161 11.00 26.23 10.37
C ASP A 161 10.25 25.23 9.46
N HIS A 162 8.99 25.52 9.15
CA HIS A 162 8.11 24.64 8.39
C HIS A 162 6.94 25.41 7.79
N TRP A 163 6.13 24.72 7.00
CA TRP A 163 4.80 25.20 6.64
C TRP A 163 3.80 24.05 6.71
N THR A 164 2.53 24.41 6.82
CA THR A 164 1.42 23.46 6.93
C THR A 164 0.37 23.71 5.87
N MET A 165 -0.40 22.68 5.58
CA MET A 165 -1.54 22.71 4.68
C MET A 165 -2.66 21.84 5.22
N GLU A 166 -3.89 22.30 5.03
CA GLU A 166 -5.08 21.46 5.16
C GLU A 166 -5.81 21.43 3.83
N VAL A 167 -6.29 20.25 3.43
CA VAL A 167 -7.04 20.02 2.19
C VAL A 167 -8.30 19.21 2.52
N ALA A 168 -9.47 19.70 2.12
CA ALA A 168 -10.73 18.98 2.19
C ALA A 168 -11.23 18.66 0.77
N ILE A 169 -11.50 17.38 0.52
CA ILE A 169 -11.94 16.83 -0.75
C ILE A 169 -13.35 16.25 -0.56
N PRO A 170 -14.39 16.82 -1.16
CA PRO A 170 -15.76 16.33 -0.98
C PRO A 170 -15.97 14.92 -1.54
N TRP A 171 -16.56 14.02 -0.74
CA TRP A 171 -16.91 12.67 -1.18
C TRP A 171 -17.89 12.66 -2.35
N ALA A 172 -18.79 13.65 -2.39
CA ALA A 172 -19.75 13.83 -3.47
C ALA A 172 -19.08 14.03 -4.83
N ASP A 173 -17.97 14.77 -4.87
CA ASP A 173 -17.21 15.03 -6.10
C ASP A 173 -16.36 13.83 -6.52
N LEU A 174 -15.92 13.03 -5.55
CA LEU A 174 -15.28 11.73 -5.76
C LEU A 174 -16.29 10.64 -6.22
N GLY A 175 -17.59 10.89 -6.10
CA GLY A 175 -18.65 9.99 -6.53
C GLY A 175 -18.87 8.77 -5.64
N VAL A 176 -18.38 8.81 -4.39
CA VAL A 176 -18.53 7.73 -3.40
C VAL A 176 -19.11 8.25 -2.09
N LYS A 177 -19.47 7.35 -1.18
CA LYS A 177 -19.87 7.71 0.19
C LYS A 177 -18.84 7.16 1.18
N PRO A 178 -18.53 7.89 2.27
CA PRO A 178 -17.63 7.40 3.29
C PRO A 178 -18.32 6.36 4.17
N GLU A 179 -17.99 5.08 3.97
CA GLU A 179 -18.50 3.99 4.81
C GLU A 179 -17.35 3.36 5.62
N PRO A 180 -17.56 3.06 6.92
CA PRO A 180 -16.57 2.32 7.70
C PRO A 180 -16.21 0.99 7.01
N GLY A 181 -14.91 0.73 6.87
CA GLY A 181 -14.36 -0.43 6.18
C GLY A 181 -14.04 -0.20 4.70
N SER A 182 -14.51 0.88 4.07
CA SER A 182 -14.12 1.22 2.71
C SER A 182 -12.61 1.47 2.63
N ILE A 183 -12.00 0.97 1.56
CA ILE A 183 -10.61 1.25 1.19
C ILE A 183 -10.61 2.37 0.15
N VAL A 184 -9.76 3.37 0.36
CA VAL A 184 -9.46 4.43 -0.60
C VAL A 184 -7.99 4.34 -0.94
N GLY A 185 -7.66 4.26 -2.23
CA GLY A 185 -6.27 4.40 -2.67
C GLY A 185 -5.83 5.85 -2.49
N LEU A 186 -4.70 6.07 -1.83
CA LEU A 186 -4.14 7.41 -1.61
C LEU A 186 -2.63 7.43 -1.88
N ASN A 187 -2.14 8.46 -2.56
CA ASN A 187 -0.72 8.83 -2.45
C ASN A 187 -0.59 10.32 -2.20
N VAL A 188 0.43 10.68 -1.43
CA VAL A 188 0.81 12.07 -1.16
C VAL A 188 2.23 12.24 -1.65
N CYS A 189 2.41 13.21 -2.54
CA CYS A 189 3.65 13.48 -3.24
C CYS A 189 4.04 14.95 -3.05
N ARG A 190 5.33 15.25 -2.93
CA ARG A 190 5.83 16.63 -2.79
C ARG A 190 6.79 16.96 -3.91
N ASP A 191 6.48 18.05 -4.60
CA ASP A 191 7.33 18.79 -5.52
C ASP A 191 8.07 19.86 -4.73
N ARG A 192 9.27 19.53 -4.26
CA ARG A 192 10.11 20.48 -3.53
C ARG A 192 11.06 21.18 -4.49
N HIS A 193 10.81 22.45 -4.76
CA HIS A 193 11.55 23.35 -5.64
C HIS A 193 12.25 24.48 -4.86
N LEU A 194 12.83 24.17 -3.70
CA LEU A 194 13.55 25.12 -2.85
C LEU A 194 15.04 24.81 -2.68
N GLY A 195 15.85 25.86 -2.72
CA GLY A 195 17.31 25.77 -2.59
C GLY A 195 17.99 25.38 -3.90
N ALA A 196 19.12 24.67 -3.81
CA ALA A 196 19.94 24.32 -4.98
C ALA A 196 19.42 23.10 -5.75
N ASN A 197 18.56 22.27 -5.13
CA ASN A 197 18.11 21.00 -5.68
C ASN A 197 16.57 20.95 -5.71
N LYS A 198 16.03 20.49 -6.84
CA LYS A 198 14.64 20.05 -6.94
C LYS A 198 14.54 18.59 -6.51
N THR A 199 13.56 18.26 -5.70
CA THR A 199 13.34 16.88 -5.22
C THR A 199 11.87 16.52 -5.30
N TRP A 200 11.60 15.34 -5.84
CA TRP A 200 10.29 14.71 -5.92
C TRP A 200 10.25 13.55 -4.95
N SER A 201 9.30 13.59 -4.03
CA SER A 201 9.16 12.58 -2.97
C SER A 201 7.72 12.13 -2.81
N ASN A 202 7.50 10.93 -2.29
CA ASN A 202 6.17 10.40 -2.04
C ASN A 202 6.11 9.53 -0.80
N TRP A 203 4.88 9.31 -0.33
CA TRP A 203 4.59 8.41 0.78
C TRP A 203 4.63 6.94 0.36
N SER A 204 3.91 6.61 -0.71
CA SER A 204 3.90 5.27 -1.27
C SER A 204 4.76 5.26 -2.53
N GLN A 205 5.76 4.39 -2.53
CA GLN A 205 6.79 4.32 -3.57
C GLN A 205 6.15 4.03 -4.93
N THR A 206 6.47 4.86 -5.92
CA THR A 206 6.04 4.68 -7.31
C THR A 206 7.17 4.13 -8.17
N ALA A 207 6.86 3.53 -9.31
CA ALA A 207 7.88 2.97 -10.19
C ALA A 207 8.56 4.01 -11.09
N ALA A 208 7.78 4.86 -11.77
CA ALA A 208 8.28 5.77 -12.79
C ALA A 208 7.91 7.23 -12.56
N ASN A 209 6.68 7.49 -12.13
CA ASN A 209 6.14 8.82 -11.84
C ASN A 209 4.99 8.67 -10.84
N PHE A 210 4.38 9.78 -10.40
CA PHE A 210 3.33 9.76 -9.39
C PHE A 210 1.99 9.14 -9.83
N HIS A 211 1.71 9.06 -11.13
CA HIS A 211 0.48 8.49 -11.71
C HIS A 211 0.54 6.95 -11.77
N ASP A 212 0.58 6.33 -10.59
CA ASP A 212 0.81 4.88 -10.42
C ASP A 212 -0.20 4.28 -9.42
N PRO A 213 -1.48 4.14 -9.83
CA PRO A 213 -2.57 3.79 -8.91
C PRO A 213 -2.45 2.39 -8.29
N GLU A 214 -1.76 1.46 -8.95
CA GLU A 214 -1.43 0.14 -8.37
C GLU A 214 -0.56 0.27 -7.10
N ARG A 215 0.19 1.38 -7.00
CA ARG A 215 1.12 1.66 -5.91
C ARG A 215 0.62 2.65 -4.89
N PHE A 216 -0.62 3.11 -4.98
CA PHE A 216 -1.19 3.94 -3.93
C PHE A 216 -1.28 3.16 -2.61
N GLY A 217 -1.13 3.88 -1.50
CA GLY A 217 -1.39 3.33 -0.16
C GLY A 217 -2.89 3.15 0.07
N HIS A 218 -3.23 2.35 1.06
CA HIS A 218 -4.60 1.96 1.39
C HIS A 218 -5.08 2.72 2.62
N VAL A 219 -5.96 3.70 2.43
CA VAL A 219 -6.61 4.41 3.52
C VAL A 219 -7.91 3.68 3.83
N VAL A 220 -8.00 3.06 5.01
CA VAL A 220 -9.19 2.30 5.43
C VAL A 220 -9.99 3.17 6.38
N LEU A 221 -11.28 3.37 6.11
CA LEU A 221 -12.13 4.24 6.91
C LEU A 221 -12.58 3.54 8.20
N SER A 222 -12.21 4.08 9.36
CA SER A 222 -12.58 3.58 10.70
C SER A 222 -12.47 2.07 10.92
N PRO A 223 -11.34 1.43 10.55
CA PRO A 223 -11.18 0.00 10.68
C PRO A 223 -11.01 -0.43 12.14
N SER A 224 -11.41 -1.67 12.42
CA SER A 224 -10.87 -2.40 13.57
C SER A 224 -9.57 -3.11 13.16
N ALA A 225 -8.75 -3.50 14.14
CA ALA A 225 -7.56 -4.31 13.88
C ALA A 225 -7.90 -5.66 13.22
N ALA A 226 -9.03 -6.27 13.59
CA ALA A 226 -9.49 -7.51 12.96
C ALA A 226 -9.81 -7.30 11.48
N MET A 227 -10.54 -6.23 11.16
CA MET A 227 -10.91 -5.84 9.80
C MET A 227 -9.69 -5.59 8.90
N ILE A 228 -8.60 -5.01 9.42
CA ILE A 228 -7.35 -4.90 8.65
C ILE A 228 -6.83 -6.27 8.20
N GLY A 229 -6.96 -7.30 9.04
CA GLY A 229 -6.59 -8.66 8.65
C GLY A 229 -7.53 -9.29 7.63
N GLU A 230 -8.82 -8.99 7.70
CA GLU A 230 -9.82 -9.46 6.72
C GLU A 230 -9.59 -8.86 5.33
N LEU A 231 -9.11 -7.61 5.26
CA LEU A 231 -8.81 -6.87 4.02
C LEU A 231 -7.38 -7.10 3.50
N ALA A 232 -6.61 -8.01 4.10
CA ALA A 232 -5.18 -8.16 3.79
C ALA A 232 -4.89 -8.55 2.33
N ASP A 233 -5.82 -9.28 1.69
CA ASP A 233 -5.71 -9.65 0.28
C ASP A 233 -6.03 -8.47 -0.65
N ASP A 234 -6.96 -7.59 -0.27
CA ASP A 234 -7.30 -6.38 -1.04
C ASP A 234 -6.10 -5.41 -1.11
N PHE A 235 -5.28 -5.36 -0.05
CA PHE A 235 -4.04 -4.56 -0.08
C PHE A 235 -2.99 -5.08 -1.08
N ARG A 236 -3.14 -6.33 -1.55
CA ARG A 236 -2.26 -6.93 -2.57
C ARG A 236 -2.80 -6.86 -4.00
N LEU A 237 -3.87 -6.10 -4.21
CA LEU A 237 -4.39 -5.82 -5.55
C LEU A 237 -3.29 -5.21 -6.45
N GLY A 238 -3.21 -5.63 -7.72
CA GLY A 238 -2.22 -5.09 -8.67
C GLY A 238 -0.82 -5.71 -8.59
N ALA A 239 -0.72 -7.04 -8.38
CA ALA A 239 0.54 -7.79 -8.32
C ALA A 239 1.54 -7.32 -7.23
N ARG A 240 1.01 -6.73 -6.15
CA ARG A 240 1.79 -6.28 -4.99
C ARG A 240 2.10 -7.46 -4.08
N GLN A 241 3.38 -7.64 -3.74
CA GLN A 241 3.87 -8.70 -2.85
C GLN A 241 4.74 -8.17 -1.71
N GLY A 242 5.04 -6.87 -1.68
CA GLY A 242 5.84 -6.27 -0.62
C GLY A 242 5.22 -6.42 0.78
N PRO A 243 6.01 -6.09 1.83
CA PRO A 243 5.52 -6.16 3.20
C PRO A 243 4.39 -5.15 3.44
N ILE A 244 3.36 -5.58 4.15
CA ILE A 244 2.28 -4.70 4.60
C ILE A 244 2.74 -3.89 5.81
N ILE A 245 2.51 -2.58 5.73
CA ILE A 245 2.90 -1.58 6.71
C ILE A 245 1.64 -0.96 7.31
N VAL A 246 1.33 -1.27 8.58
CA VAL A 246 0.14 -0.74 9.24
C VAL A 246 0.51 0.45 10.13
N TYR A 247 -0.12 1.60 9.89
CA TYR A 247 0.00 2.78 10.74
C TYR A 247 -0.98 2.73 11.92
N GLY A 248 -0.67 3.44 13.01
CA GLY A 248 -1.55 3.58 14.17
C GLY A 248 -0.84 3.38 15.50
N PRO A 249 -1.58 3.46 16.63
CA PRO A 249 -1.01 3.20 17.95
C PRO A 249 -0.62 1.72 18.11
N ASP A 250 0.41 1.45 18.91
CA ASP A 250 1.02 0.11 19.05
C ASP A 250 -0.01 -1.01 19.27
N GLY A 251 -0.99 -0.81 20.15
CA GLY A 251 -2.02 -1.82 20.42
C GLY A 251 -2.87 -2.18 19.18
N PHE A 252 -3.22 -1.18 18.37
CA PHE A 252 -3.96 -1.39 17.12
C PHE A 252 -3.08 -2.12 16.11
N VAL A 253 -1.84 -1.66 15.91
CA VAL A 253 -0.89 -2.21 14.95
C VAL A 253 -0.58 -3.68 15.27
N GLN A 254 -0.31 -4.01 16.53
CA GLN A 254 -0.06 -5.39 16.95
C GLN A 254 -1.29 -6.29 16.75
N GLY A 255 -2.50 -5.77 16.99
CA GLY A 255 -3.74 -6.48 16.72
C GLY A 255 -3.94 -6.75 15.22
N ALA A 256 -3.66 -5.75 14.39
CA ALA A 256 -3.80 -5.84 12.94
C ALA A 256 -2.85 -6.88 12.36
N TYR A 257 -1.57 -6.84 12.76
CA TYR A 257 -0.61 -7.85 12.31
C TYR A 257 -0.93 -9.26 12.77
N ARG A 258 -1.48 -9.45 13.98
CA ARG A 258 -1.98 -10.76 14.41
C ARG A 258 -3.15 -11.23 13.56
N SER A 259 -4.07 -10.34 13.20
CA SER A 259 -5.19 -10.66 12.32
C SER A 259 -4.72 -11.07 10.92
N ILE A 260 -3.82 -10.28 10.33
CA ILE A 260 -3.17 -10.58 9.04
C ILE A 260 -2.49 -11.96 9.10
N ALA A 261 -1.64 -12.19 10.11
CA ALA A 261 -0.92 -13.44 10.25
C ALA A 261 -1.87 -14.65 10.41
N ALA A 262 -2.93 -14.52 11.21
CA ALA A 262 -3.92 -15.57 11.39
C ALA A 262 -4.60 -15.95 10.07
N GLY A 263 -5.02 -14.95 9.28
CA GLY A 263 -5.58 -15.18 7.95
C GLY A 263 -4.58 -15.83 6.99
N SER A 264 -3.35 -15.32 6.93
CA SER A 264 -2.30 -15.86 6.07
C SER A 264 -1.91 -17.30 6.44
N PHE A 265 -1.87 -17.65 7.73
CA PHE A 265 -1.64 -19.03 8.16
C PHE A 265 -2.80 -19.94 7.77
N ALA A 266 -4.04 -19.52 7.95
CA ALA A 266 -5.20 -20.32 7.56
C ALA A 266 -5.19 -20.64 6.06
N ALA A 267 -4.94 -19.62 5.22
CA ALA A 267 -4.86 -19.79 3.76
C ALA A 267 -3.64 -20.60 3.30
N ALA A 268 -2.53 -20.60 4.04
CA ALA A 268 -1.40 -21.48 3.77
C ALA A 268 -1.71 -22.95 4.12
N GLU A 269 -2.37 -23.21 5.25
CA GLU A 269 -2.78 -24.58 5.61
C GLU A 269 -3.78 -25.17 4.63
N GLU A 270 -4.70 -24.37 4.09
CA GLU A 270 -5.64 -24.85 3.07
C GLU A 270 -4.91 -25.34 1.81
N ARG A 271 -3.91 -24.58 1.34
CA ARG A 271 -3.06 -24.97 0.21
C ARG A 271 -2.23 -26.21 0.52
N LEU A 272 -1.67 -26.32 1.74
CA LEU A 272 -0.95 -27.51 2.16
C LEU A 272 -1.86 -28.75 2.18
N ALA A 273 -3.08 -28.62 2.71
CA ALA A 273 -4.06 -29.70 2.72
C ALA A 273 -4.52 -30.09 1.30
N GLU A 274 -4.54 -29.14 0.36
CA GLU A 274 -4.71 -29.46 -1.05
C GLU A 274 -3.53 -30.26 -1.60
N LEU A 275 -2.30 -29.81 -1.35
CA LEU A 275 -1.11 -30.48 -1.84
C LEU A 275 -0.98 -31.91 -1.28
N GLU A 276 -1.40 -32.14 -0.03
CA GLU A 276 -1.52 -33.46 0.57
C GLU A 276 -2.50 -34.38 -0.18
N ARG A 277 -3.64 -33.85 -0.61
CA ARG A 277 -4.61 -34.61 -1.42
C ARG A 277 -4.02 -34.98 -2.78
N ILE A 278 -3.26 -34.07 -3.40
CA ILE A 278 -2.57 -34.35 -4.66
C ILE A 278 -1.52 -35.45 -4.45
N ALA A 279 -0.69 -35.33 -3.40
CA ALA A 279 0.32 -36.34 -3.07
C ALA A 279 -0.29 -37.72 -2.77
N ALA A 280 -1.44 -37.77 -2.09
CA ALA A 280 -2.15 -39.02 -1.82
C ALA A 280 -2.68 -39.71 -3.11
N GLY A 281 -2.97 -38.92 -4.15
CA GLY A 281 -3.36 -39.42 -5.47
C GLY A 281 -2.18 -39.79 -6.39
N GLU A 282 -0.95 -39.44 -6.00
CA GLU A 282 0.24 -39.64 -6.83
C GLU A 282 0.71 -41.11 -6.82
N THR A 283 0.80 -41.69 -8.01
CA THR A 283 1.15 -43.10 -8.22
C THR A 283 2.66 -43.31 -8.26
N ASN A 284 3.42 -42.30 -8.73
CA ASN A 284 4.87 -42.31 -8.70
C ASN A 284 5.38 -42.08 -7.28
N ALA A 285 6.02 -43.09 -6.69
CA ALA A 285 6.50 -43.03 -5.32
C ALA A 285 7.51 -41.89 -5.08
N ALA A 286 8.42 -41.62 -6.01
CA ALA A 286 9.42 -40.57 -5.85
C ALA A 286 8.77 -39.18 -5.87
N ALA A 287 7.83 -38.93 -6.78
CA ALA A 287 7.10 -37.67 -6.84
C ALA A 287 6.24 -37.44 -5.59
N ARG A 288 5.56 -38.49 -5.11
CA ARG A 288 4.80 -38.43 -3.85
C ARG A 288 5.69 -38.09 -2.66
N ASP A 289 6.84 -38.75 -2.53
CA ASP A 289 7.76 -38.52 -1.42
C ASP A 289 8.35 -37.10 -1.47
N GLU A 290 8.62 -36.57 -2.67
CA GLU A 290 9.04 -35.17 -2.87
C GLU A 290 7.96 -34.18 -2.39
N LEU A 291 6.69 -34.37 -2.80
CA LEU A 291 5.59 -33.51 -2.37
C LEU A 291 5.42 -33.53 -0.85
N LEU A 292 5.46 -34.71 -0.23
CA LEU A 292 5.38 -34.86 1.23
C LEU A 292 6.55 -34.18 1.96
N GLY A 293 7.76 -34.24 1.39
CA GLY A 293 8.92 -33.52 1.89
C GLY A 293 8.69 -32.00 1.90
N ARG A 294 8.26 -31.44 0.77
CA ARG A 294 7.94 -30.00 0.65
C ARG A 294 6.86 -29.56 1.65
N ILE A 295 5.80 -30.38 1.82
CA ILE A 295 4.73 -30.11 2.81
C ILE A 295 5.31 -30.03 4.24
N ALA A 296 6.18 -30.97 4.60
CA ALA A 296 6.80 -31.00 5.92
C ALA A 296 7.71 -29.78 6.16
N ASP A 297 8.47 -29.36 5.15
CA ASP A 297 9.34 -28.18 5.21
C ASP A 297 8.51 -26.91 5.44
N TYR A 298 7.46 -26.70 4.63
CA TYR A 298 6.57 -25.53 4.79
C TYR A 298 5.86 -25.50 6.15
N ARG A 299 5.37 -26.65 6.64
CA ARG A 299 4.75 -26.69 7.97
C ARG A 299 5.74 -26.37 9.08
N THR A 300 6.99 -26.82 8.95
CA THR A 300 8.04 -26.50 9.93
C THR A 300 8.32 -25.00 9.94
N GLU A 301 8.43 -24.38 8.77
CA GLU A 301 8.63 -22.93 8.63
C GLU A 301 7.45 -22.14 9.23
N LEU A 302 6.21 -22.49 8.85
CA LEU A 302 4.99 -21.86 9.36
C LEU A 302 4.82 -22.03 10.88
N ALA A 303 5.22 -23.17 11.46
CA ALA A 303 5.18 -23.38 12.91
C ALA A 303 6.11 -22.39 13.64
N GLY A 304 7.28 -22.10 13.09
CA GLY A 304 8.18 -21.07 13.60
C GLY A 304 7.53 -19.68 13.58
N PHE A 305 6.87 -19.31 12.49
CA PHE A 305 6.16 -18.03 12.41
C PHE A 305 4.95 -17.95 13.36
N ARG A 306 4.20 -19.04 13.56
CA ARG A 306 3.10 -19.08 14.54
C ARG A 306 3.61 -18.84 15.96
N GLN A 307 4.77 -19.37 16.32
CA GLN A 307 5.39 -19.10 17.62
C GLN A 307 5.71 -17.61 17.80
N THR A 308 6.27 -16.98 16.77
CA THR A 308 6.52 -15.53 16.76
C THR A 308 5.22 -14.73 16.91
N ALA A 309 4.18 -15.08 16.14
CA ALA A 309 2.90 -14.33 16.14
C ALA A 309 2.08 -14.50 17.43
N SER A 310 2.23 -15.64 18.12
CA SER A 310 1.57 -15.96 19.40
C SER A 310 2.31 -15.41 20.64
N GLY A 311 3.54 -14.91 20.46
CA GLY A 311 4.31 -14.27 21.51
C GLY A 311 3.75 -12.89 21.95
N ALA A 312 4.53 -12.21 22.80
CA ALA A 312 4.27 -10.83 23.21
C ALA A 312 4.32 -9.85 22.02
N ALA A 313 4.28 -8.54 22.28
CA ALA A 313 4.48 -7.55 21.22
C ALA A 313 5.82 -7.80 20.50
N ALA A 314 5.80 -7.84 19.17
CA ALA A 314 6.99 -7.99 18.33
C ALA A 314 7.34 -6.66 17.64
N PRO A 315 8.63 -6.39 17.38
CA PRO A 315 9.05 -5.23 16.58
C PRO A 315 8.38 -5.23 15.20
N ARG A 316 8.21 -4.04 14.63
CA ARG A 316 7.53 -3.84 13.35
C ARG A 316 8.22 -4.61 12.21
N GLU A 317 9.55 -4.65 12.21
CA GLU A 317 10.38 -5.36 11.24
C GLU A 317 10.15 -6.88 11.28
N THR A 318 9.88 -7.43 12.47
CA THR A 318 9.53 -8.84 12.63
C THR A 318 8.18 -9.14 11.97
N TRP A 319 7.20 -8.26 12.16
CA TRP A 319 5.89 -8.40 11.52
C TRP A 319 5.96 -8.21 10.00
N HIS A 320 6.78 -7.27 9.51
CA HIS A 320 7.04 -7.08 8.08
C HIS A 320 7.61 -8.36 7.45
N GLY A 321 8.68 -8.90 8.05
CA GLY A 321 9.32 -10.11 7.56
C GLY A 321 8.37 -11.31 7.55
N LEU A 322 7.60 -11.49 8.63
CA LEU A 322 6.60 -12.55 8.73
C LEU A 322 5.53 -12.42 7.65
N ASN A 323 4.89 -11.26 7.53
CA ASN A 323 3.77 -11.10 6.59
C ASN A 323 4.23 -11.23 5.13
N HIS A 324 5.45 -10.77 4.81
CA HIS A 324 6.02 -10.90 3.49
C HIS A 324 6.38 -12.35 3.17
N ARG A 325 7.05 -13.05 4.09
CA ARG A 325 7.47 -14.43 3.87
C ARG A 325 6.29 -15.39 3.79
N VAL A 326 5.27 -15.23 4.63
CA VAL A 326 4.08 -16.09 4.55
C VAL A 326 3.32 -15.87 3.23
N ALA A 327 3.28 -14.64 2.70
CA ALA A 327 2.73 -14.39 1.37
C ALA A 327 3.52 -15.10 0.26
N GLN A 328 4.87 -15.05 0.31
CA GLN A 328 5.71 -15.80 -0.61
C GLN A 328 5.48 -17.31 -0.53
N ILE A 329 5.35 -17.87 0.67
CA ILE A 329 5.01 -19.31 0.85
C ILE A 329 3.68 -19.64 0.14
N GLN A 330 2.67 -18.77 0.21
CA GLN A 330 1.40 -19.03 -0.48
C GLN A 330 1.55 -19.02 -2.01
N GLU A 331 2.38 -18.15 -2.57
CA GLU A 331 2.69 -18.11 -4.00
C GLU A 331 3.47 -19.35 -4.45
N GLU A 332 4.50 -19.72 -3.68
CA GLU A 332 5.27 -20.94 -3.90
C GLU A 332 4.36 -22.18 -3.86
N LEU A 333 3.51 -22.31 -2.84
CA LEU A 333 2.53 -23.40 -2.74
C LEU A 333 1.58 -23.42 -3.93
N GLY A 334 1.10 -22.26 -4.40
CA GLY A 334 0.28 -22.17 -5.60
C GLY A 334 0.99 -22.71 -6.85
N THR A 335 2.27 -22.37 -7.01
CA THR A 335 3.12 -22.87 -8.10
C THR A 335 3.28 -24.38 -8.02
N VAL A 336 3.63 -24.91 -6.84
CA VAL A 336 3.81 -26.36 -6.63
C VAL A 336 2.51 -27.14 -6.90
N ILE A 337 1.37 -26.63 -6.44
CA ILE A 337 0.06 -27.22 -6.72
C ILE A 337 -0.22 -27.26 -8.23
N TRP A 338 0.06 -26.17 -8.95
CA TRP A 338 -0.13 -26.10 -10.39
C TRP A 338 0.75 -27.12 -11.13
N GLU A 339 2.05 -27.19 -10.80
CA GLU A 339 3.00 -28.15 -11.38
C GLU A 339 2.59 -29.59 -11.12
N ALA A 340 2.16 -29.90 -9.89
CA ALA A 340 1.72 -31.24 -9.51
C ALA A 340 0.45 -31.65 -10.28
N ARG A 341 -0.51 -30.73 -10.45
CA ARG A 341 -1.72 -30.97 -11.27
C ARG A 341 -1.39 -31.19 -12.74
N LEU A 342 -0.49 -30.39 -13.30
CA LEU A 342 -0.05 -30.54 -14.69
C LEU A 342 0.62 -31.90 -14.91
N THR A 343 1.48 -32.31 -13.98
CA THR A 343 2.18 -33.60 -14.02
C THR A 343 1.19 -34.77 -13.94
N ALA A 344 0.20 -34.69 -13.04
CA ALA A 344 -0.84 -35.71 -12.92
C ALA A 344 -1.69 -35.83 -14.20
N LEU A 345 -2.01 -34.71 -14.85
CA LEU A 345 -2.73 -34.70 -16.13
C LEU A 345 -1.91 -35.34 -17.27
N LEU A 346 -0.61 -35.03 -17.34
CA LEU A 346 0.28 -35.57 -18.38
C LEU A 346 0.62 -37.05 -18.18
N SER A 347 0.59 -37.54 -16.93
CA SER A 347 0.89 -38.93 -16.59
C SER A 347 -0.32 -39.87 -16.73
N GLY A 348 -1.53 -39.31 -16.89
CA GLY A 348 -2.78 -40.05 -17.08
C GLY A 348 -3.18 -40.32 -18.54
N VAL A 349 -2.34 -39.91 -19.50
CA VAL A 349 -2.41 -40.25 -20.94
C VAL A 349 -1.43 -41.37 -21.24
#